data_AF-A0A8T4W9C9-F1
#
_entry.id   AF-A0A8T4W9C9-F1
#
_cell.length_a   1.000
_cell.length_b   1.000
_cell.length_c   1.000
_cell.angle_alpha   90.00
_cell.angle_beta   90.00
_cell.angle_gamma   90.00
#
_symmetry.space_group_name_H-M   'P 1'
#
loop_
_entity.id
_entity.type
_entity.pdbx_description
1 polymer ?
#
loop_
_entity_poly.entity_id
_entity_poly.type
_entity_poly.pdbx_seq_one_letter_code
_entity_poly.pdbx_strand_id
1 'polypeptide(L)'
;MKSIIQLFSEHGTFIQPDTLDYLLSKNNPEQFSADIVNNLTNYPLVLTINHVKEAEEHITPTTPDSSPSTTQKPTMPIKDNDTSPEYGQIPSQENFGTIQDAPTLTTHMPATTITEPVYSPSTWHPDAQEYDADIKILKDITGNSTCEGTTNDFAKLFADRFDLLRNLLRSQRRELAHVIPIKRVNKSGLDDIQLIGIVENYRTTRNGQIFLELEDDTGT
;
A
#
# COMPACT_ATOMS: atom_id res chain seq x y z
N MET A 1 15.09 15.57 -13.98
CA MET A 1 14.78 14.32 -13.23
C MET A 1 14.82 14.52 -11.72
N LYS A 2 15.98 14.81 -11.08
CA LYS A 2 16.06 15.01 -9.62
C LYS A 2 15.11 16.10 -9.08
N SER A 3 15.00 17.21 -9.80
CA SER A 3 14.10 18.34 -9.45
C SER A 3 12.63 17.92 -9.33
N ILE A 4 12.15 17.08 -10.26
CA ILE A 4 10.76 16.61 -10.31
C ILE A 4 10.47 15.64 -9.16
N ILE A 5 11.37 14.67 -8.91
CA ILE A 5 11.21 13.73 -7.80
C ILE A 5 11.19 14.48 -6.46
N GLN A 6 12.09 15.45 -6.30
CA GLN A 6 12.14 16.29 -5.10
C GLN A 6 10.83 17.06 -4.89
N LEU A 7 10.29 17.67 -5.94
CA LEU A 7 9.03 18.40 -5.89
C LEU A 7 7.88 17.56 -5.32
N PHE A 8 7.66 16.35 -5.84
CA PHE A 8 6.59 15.48 -5.31
C PHE A 8 6.92 14.91 -3.92
N SER A 9 8.20 14.63 -3.64
CA SER A 9 8.64 14.15 -2.33
C SER A 9 8.43 15.17 -1.22
N GLU A 10 8.54 16.48 -1.49
CA GLU A 10 8.24 17.55 -0.53
C GLU A 10 6.77 17.54 -0.09
N HIS A 11 5.88 17.08 -0.97
CA HIS A 11 4.47 16.87 -0.68
C HIS A 11 4.16 15.43 -0.21
N GLY A 12 5.17 14.62 0.12
CA GLY A 12 4.99 13.24 0.58
C GLY A 12 4.44 12.29 -0.48
N THR A 13 4.58 12.64 -1.76
CA THR A 13 4.09 11.86 -2.90
C THR A 13 5.24 11.11 -3.57
N PHE A 14 5.18 9.78 -3.59
CA PHE A 14 6.08 8.96 -4.40
C PHE A 14 5.61 8.95 -5.86
N ILE A 15 6.51 8.72 -6.82
CA ILE A 15 6.16 8.70 -8.25
C ILE A 15 6.38 7.29 -8.81
N GLN A 16 5.40 6.72 -9.51
CA GLN A 16 5.63 5.47 -10.23
C GLN A 16 6.63 5.68 -11.39
N PRO A 17 7.47 4.69 -11.73
CA PRO A 17 8.49 4.85 -12.79
C PRO A 17 7.91 5.26 -14.15
N ASP A 18 6.83 4.62 -14.57
CA ASP A 18 6.11 4.91 -15.82
C ASP A 18 5.49 6.33 -15.83
N THR A 19 5.04 6.79 -14.66
CA THR A 19 4.51 8.14 -14.45
C THR A 19 5.63 9.17 -14.54
N LEU A 20 6.80 8.86 -13.99
CA LEU A 20 7.98 9.72 -14.12
C LEU A 20 8.42 9.86 -15.57
N ASP A 21 8.45 8.75 -16.32
CA ASP A 21 8.76 8.75 -17.75
C ASP A 21 7.74 9.60 -18.53
N TYR A 22 6.45 9.48 -18.19
CA TYR A 22 5.40 10.29 -18.77
C TYR A 22 5.60 11.79 -18.49
N LEU A 23 5.88 12.18 -17.25
CA LEU A 23 6.16 13.57 -16.87
C LEU A 23 7.36 14.13 -17.64
N LEU A 24 8.42 13.33 -17.80
CA LEU A 24 9.64 13.70 -18.53
C LEU A 24 9.42 13.81 -20.04
N SER A 25 8.42 13.12 -20.60
CA SER A 25 8.12 13.16 -22.04
C SER A 25 7.43 14.46 -22.50
N LYS A 26 6.93 15.29 -21.58
CA LYS A 26 6.26 16.56 -21.90
C LYS A 26 7.27 17.64 -22.29
N ASN A 27 6.83 18.61 -23.11
CA ASN A 27 7.70 19.66 -23.66
C ASN A 27 8.44 20.48 -22.60
N ASN A 28 7.80 20.76 -21.45
CA ASN A 28 8.39 21.47 -20.30
C ASN A 28 8.11 20.68 -19.02
N PRO A 29 8.91 19.64 -18.70
CA PRO A 29 8.55 18.66 -17.67
C PRO A 29 8.55 19.26 -16.26
N GLU A 30 9.41 20.24 -15.97
CA GLU A 30 9.45 20.90 -14.64
C GLU A 30 8.24 21.80 -14.40
N GLN A 31 7.89 22.63 -15.39
CA GLN A 31 6.72 23.51 -15.31
C GLN A 31 5.43 22.70 -15.26
N PHE A 32 5.31 21.68 -16.13
CA PHE A 32 4.18 20.76 -16.10
C PHE A 32 4.04 20.08 -14.74
N SER A 33 5.13 19.58 -14.16
CA SER A 33 5.10 18.96 -12.83
C SER A 33 4.65 19.93 -11.73
N ALA A 34 5.08 21.18 -11.78
CA ALA A 34 4.64 22.23 -10.86
C ALA A 34 3.14 22.55 -11.03
N ASP A 35 2.66 22.61 -12.27
CA ASP A 35 1.24 22.82 -12.57
C ASP A 35 0.40 21.64 -12.05
N ILE A 36 0.87 20.40 -12.21
CA ILE A 36 0.20 19.21 -11.65
C ILE A 36 0.12 19.31 -10.14
N VAL A 37 1.22 19.60 -9.44
CA VAL A 37 1.22 19.76 -7.96
C VAL A 37 0.20 20.80 -7.51
N ASN A 38 0.10 21.94 -8.19
CA ASN A 38 -0.85 22.99 -7.84
C ASN A 38 -2.31 22.63 -8.12
N ASN A 39 -2.58 21.72 -9.06
CA ASN A 39 -3.92 21.31 -9.46
C ASN A 39 -4.36 19.96 -8.85
N LEU A 40 -3.48 19.28 -8.11
CA LEU A 40 -3.84 18.09 -7.36
C LEU A 40 -4.77 18.47 -6.20
N THR A 41 -6.02 18.01 -6.26
CA THR A 41 -6.98 18.21 -5.16
C THR A 41 -6.54 17.48 -3.88
N ASN A 42 -5.88 16.33 -4.04
CA ASN A 42 -5.31 15.53 -2.98
C ASN A 42 -3.93 15.02 -3.40
N TYR A 43 -3.00 14.89 -2.44
CA TYR A 43 -1.67 14.33 -2.68
C TYR A 43 -1.68 12.81 -2.43
N PRO A 44 -1.72 11.97 -3.49
CA PRO A 44 -1.73 10.52 -3.32
C PRO A 44 -0.39 10.03 -2.78
N LEU A 45 -0.36 8.89 -2.09
CA LEU A 45 0.91 8.34 -1.59
C LEU A 45 1.83 7.98 -2.75
N VAL A 46 1.22 7.53 -3.85
CA VAL A 46 1.87 7.17 -5.09
C VAL A 46 1.15 7.89 -6.23
N LEU A 47 1.88 8.76 -6.93
CA LEU A 47 1.45 9.41 -8.17
C LEU A 47 1.46 8.38 -9.29
N THR A 48 0.29 8.16 -9.86
CA THR A 48 0.06 7.26 -11.00
C THR A 48 -0.21 8.07 -12.26
N ILE A 49 -0.14 7.43 -13.42
CA ILE A 49 -0.47 8.07 -14.70
C ILE A 49 -1.89 8.63 -14.71
N ASN A 50 -2.84 7.95 -14.06
CA ASN A 50 -4.23 8.39 -14.01
C ASN A 50 -4.37 9.72 -13.26
N HIS A 51 -3.69 9.86 -12.11
CA HIS A 51 -3.70 11.12 -11.35
C HIS A 51 -3.15 12.29 -12.17
N VAL A 52 -2.10 12.06 -12.96
CA VAL A 52 -1.50 13.09 -13.82
C VAL A 52 -2.45 13.46 -14.95
N LYS A 53 -3.12 12.49 -15.58
CA LYS A 53 -4.07 12.74 -16.67
C LYS A 53 -5.30 13.51 -16.19
N GLU A 54 -5.87 13.11 -15.04
CA GLU A 54 -6.99 13.82 -14.42
C GLU A 54 -6.62 15.28 -14.09
N ALA A 55 -5.43 15.51 -13.52
CA ALA A 55 -4.94 16.86 -13.25
C ALA A 55 -4.62 17.66 -14.53
N GLU A 56 -4.15 17.00 -15.61
CA GLU A 56 -3.87 17.63 -16.90
C GLU A 56 -5.15 18.16 -17.58
N GLU A 57 -6.27 17.45 -17.48
CA GLU A 57 -7.56 17.90 -18.01
C GLU A 57 -7.98 19.25 -17.42
N HIS A 58 -7.69 19.48 -16.14
CA HIS A 58 -7.98 20.74 -15.44
C HIS A 58 -6.99 21.88 -15.73
N ILE A 59 -5.82 21.58 -16.30
CA ILE A 59 -4.80 22.59 -16.68
C ILE A 59 -5.12 23.20 -18.05
N THR A 60 -5.88 22.50 -18.90
CA THR A 60 -6.30 23.05 -20.19
C THR A 60 -7.39 24.12 -20.01
N PRO A 61 -7.21 25.37 -20.49
CA PRO A 61 -8.23 26.38 -20.40
C PRO A 61 -9.41 25.98 -21.29
N THR A 62 -10.51 25.57 -20.66
CA THR A 62 -11.78 25.31 -21.33
C THR A 62 -12.34 26.62 -21.86
N THR A 63 -12.41 26.73 -23.19
CA THR A 63 -13.28 27.68 -23.90
C THR A 63 -14.72 27.50 -23.40
N PRO A 64 -15.45 28.56 -23.02
CA PRO A 64 -16.76 28.41 -22.41
C PRO A 64 -17.77 28.02 -23.48
N ASP A 65 -18.42 26.86 -23.34
CA ASP A 65 -19.76 26.70 -23.87
C ASP A 65 -20.73 26.15 -22.82
N SER A 66 -21.75 26.96 -22.66
CA SER A 66 -22.92 26.93 -21.81
C SER A 66 -23.86 25.74 -22.06
N SER A 67 -24.30 25.05 -20.99
CA SER A 67 -25.71 25.07 -20.54
C SER A 67 -26.03 23.99 -19.47
N PRO A 68 -27.06 24.21 -18.62
CA PRO A 68 -27.23 23.56 -17.31
C PRO A 68 -28.30 22.45 -17.32
N SER A 69 -28.27 21.53 -16.34
CA SER A 69 -29.46 20.76 -15.93
C SER A 69 -29.36 20.20 -14.50
N THR A 70 -29.99 20.93 -13.58
CA THR A 70 -31.08 20.52 -12.66
C THR A 70 -31.01 19.19 -11.90
N THR A 71 -30.90 19.35 -10.58
CA THR A 71 -31.35 18.51 -9.46
C THR A 71 -32.64 17.71 -9.71
N GLN A 72 -32.62 16.38 -9.50
CA GLN A 72 -33.75 15.66 -8.87
C GLN A 72 -33.27 14.44 -8.07
N LYS A 73 -33.63 14.43 -6.79
CA LYS A 73 -33.61 13.29 -5.86
C LYS A 73 -34.79 12.36 -6.16
N PRO A 74 -34.62 11.04 -6.02
CA PRO A 74 -35.73 10.22 -5.52
C PRO A 74 -35.36 9.42 -4.27
N THR A 75 -36.34 9.35 -3.38
CA THR A 75 -36.35 8.70 -2.07
C THR A 75 -37.11 7.36 -2.16
N MET A 76 -36.79 6.44 -1.22
CA MET A 76 -37.58 5.30 -0.68
C MET A 76 -37.38 3.91 -1.32
N PRO A 77 -37.64 2.79 -0.59
CA PRO A 77 -37.70 2.56 0.86
C PRO A 77 -36.79 1.39 1.35
N ILE A 78 -36.54 1.37 2.66
CA ILE A 78 -35.93 0.26 3.41
C ILE A 78 -36.96 -0.87 3.52
N LYS A 79 -36.52 -2.10 3.24
CA LYS A 79 -37.17 -3.33 3.73
C LYS A 79 -36.13 -4.13 4.49
N ASP A 80 -36.37 -4.23 5.79
CA ASP A 80 -35.73 -5.19 6.68
C ASP A 80 -35.98 -6.60 6.15
N ASN A 81 -34.92 -7.38 6.04
CA ASN A 81 -35.01 -8.83 6.14
C ASN A 81 -33.73 -9.33 6.81
N ASP A 82 -33.91 -9.60 8.08
CA ASP A 82 -33.10 -10.42 8.95
C ASP A 82 -32.85 -11.78 8.28
N THR A 83 -31.63 -12.04 7.82
CA THR A 83 -31.20 -13.37 7.41
C THR A 83 -29.70 -13.47 7.66
N SER A 84 -29.35 -14.13 8.76
CA SER A 84 -27.99 -14.58 9.04
C SER A 84 -27.47 -15.40 7.85
N PRO A 85 -26.28 -15.11 7.28
CA PRO A 85 -25.69 -16.01 6.33
C PRO A 85 -25.16 -17.23 7.06
N GLU A 86 -25.68 -18.38 6.64
CA GLU A 86 -25.30 -19.74 6.99
C GLU A 86 -23.79 -19.94 6.75
N TYR A 87 -23.03 -20.19 7.82
CA TYR A 87 -21.63 -20.60 7.70
C TYR A 87 -21.57 -21.94 6.97
N GLY A 88 -20.99 -21.93 5.77
CA GLY A 88 -20.66 -23.15 5.04
C GLY A 88 -19.76 -24.05 5.88
N GLN A 89 -20.11 -25.33 5.97
CA GLN A 89 -19.30 -26.37 6.61
C GLN A 89 -17.90 -26.41 5.98
N ILE A 90 -16.87 -26.28 6.83
CA ILE A 90 -15.49 -26.53 6.47
C ILE A 90 -15.36 -28.04 6.16
N PRO A 91 -14.94 -28.44 4.96
CA PRO A 91 -14.65 -29.83 4.68
C PRO A 91 -13.49 -30.30 5.56
N SER A 92 -13.71 -31.42 6.24
CA SER A 92 -12.70 -32.14 7.01
C SER A 92 -11.47 -32.42 6.15
N GLN A 93 -10.29 -32.26 6.75
CA GLN A 93 -9.00 -32.48 6.13
C GLN A 93 -8.91 -33.85 5.45
N GLU A 94 -8.74 -33.85 4.12
CA GLU A 94 -8.08 -34.95 3.44
C GLU A 94 -6.59 -34.64 3.32
N ASN A 95 -5.79 -35.60 3.78
CA ASN A 95 -4.35 -35.77 3.66
C ASN A 95 -3.60 -34.68 2.86
N PHE A 96 -2.72 -33.96 3.55
CA PHE A 96 -1.58 -33.30 2.92
C PHE A 96 -0.67 -34.36 2.29
N GLY A 97 -0.84 -34.59 1.00
CA GLY A 97 0.22 -35.16 0.18
C GLY A 97 1.40 -34.18 0.16
N THR A 98 2.60 -34.68 0.42
CA THR A 98 3.85 -33.93 0.35
C THR A 98 3.99 -33.26 -1.01
N ILE A 99 3.84 -31.93 -1.07
CA ILE A 99 4.16 -31.15 -2.26
C ILE A 99 5.68 -30.94 -2.25
N GLN A 100 6.40 -31.87 -2.87
CA GLN A 100 7.68 -31.58 -3.50
C GLN A 100 7.34 -30.94 -4.85
N ASP A 101 7.56 -29.64 -4.98
CA ASP A 101 7.98 -28.95 -6.21
C ASP A 101 7.65 -27.45 -6.09
N ALA A 102 8.59 -26.71 -5.51
CA ALA A 102 8.68 -25.27 -5.76
C ALA A 102 9.20 -25.08 -7.21
N PRO A 103 8.64 -24.14 -8.00
CA PRO A 103 9.20 -23.82 -9.31
C PRO A 103 10.59 -23.22 -9.12
N THR A 104 11.60 -24.03 -9.42
CA THR A 104 12.99 -23.61 -9.40
C THR A 104 13.18 -22.65 -10.57
N LEU A 105 13.52 -21.39 -10.28
CA LEU A 105 14.04 -20.45 -11.28
C LEU A 105 15.34 -21.04 -11.84
N THR A 106 15.25 -21.78 -12.95
CA THR A 106 16.43 -22.25 -13.69
C THR A 106 17.12 -21.06 -14.35
N THR A 107 17.98 -20.39 -13.60
CA THR A 107 19.10 -19.67 -14.20
C THR A 107 20.04 -20.72 -14.76
N HIS A 108 20.10 -20.87 -16.09
CA HIS A 108 21.08 -21.72 -16.78
C HIS A 108 22.47 -21.06 -16.71
N MET A 109 23.03 -20.98 -15.50
CA MET A 109 24.46 -20.90 -15.35
C MET A 109 24.97 -22.34 -15.41
N PRO A 110 25.94 -22.69 -16.28
CA PRO A 110 26.59 -23.97 -16.15
C PRO A 110 27.18 -24.02 -14.74
N ALA A 111 26.66 -24.91 -13.89
CA ALA A 111 27.31 -25.24 -12.65
C ALA A 111 28.66 -25.85 -13.04
N THR A 112 29.71 -25.03 -13.06
CA THR A 112 31.07 -25.51 -13.12
C THR A 112 31.28 -26.27 -11.81
N THR A 113 31.02 -27.57 -11.84
CA THR A 113 31.42 -28.47 -10.77
C THR A 113 32.92 -28.36 -10.67
N ILE A 114 33.38 -27.60 -9.68
CA ILE A 114 34.80 -27.41 -9.41
C ILE A 114 35.31 -28.76 -8.89
N THR A 115 35.93 -29.55 -9.77
CA THR A 115 36.46 -30.88 -9.44
C THR A 115 37.70 -30.82 -8.55
N GLU A 116 38.29 -29.64 -8.37
CA GLU A 116 39.47 -29.42 -7.53
C GLU A 116 39.20 -28.29 -6.52
N PRO A 117 39.71 -28.39 -5.28
CA PRO A 117 39.58 -27.30 -4.31
C PRO A 117 40.33 -26.06 -4.83
N VAL A 118 39.60 -24.96 -5.06
CA VAL A 118 40.23 -23.67 -5.36
C VAL A 118 40.96 -23.19 -4.11
N TYR A 119 42.28 -23.25 -4.13
CA TYR A 119 43.11 -22.69 -3.07
C TYR A 119 43.36 -21.21 -3.33
N SER A 120 43.11 -20.37 -2.31
CA SER A 120 43.62 -19.01 -2.32
C SER A 120 45.15 -19.04 -2.32
N PRO A 121 45.85 -18.30 -3.19
CA PRO A 121 47.30 -18.20 -3.15
C PRO A 121 47.77 -17.80 -1.75
N SER A 122 48.81 -18.45 -1.21
CA SER A 122 49.33 -18.18 0.13
C SER A 122 49.82 -16.74 0.34
N THR A 123 50.01 -15.98 -0.74
CA THR A 123 50.36 -14.56 -0.75
C THR A 123 49.16 -13.62 -0.71
N TRP A 124 47.94 -14.13 -0.89
CA TRP A 124 46.72 -13.34 -0.77
C TRP A 124 46.44 -13.09 0.72
N HIS A 125 46.57 -11.83 1.13
CA HIS A 125 46.14 -11.36 2.44
C HIS A 125 44.93 -10.46 2.21
N PRO A 126 43.69 -10.93 2.47
CA PRO A 126 42.54 -10.06 2.34
C PRO A 126 42.62 -8.99 3.43
N ASP A 127 42.37 -7.73 3.08
CA ASP A 127 42.48 -6.59 4.00
C ASP A 127 41.64 -6.78 5.28
N ALA A 128 40.59 -7.61 5.20
CA ALA A 128 39.69 -7.92 6.32
C ALA A 128 40.08 -9.16 7.14
N GLN A 129 41.21 -9.84 6.87
CA GLN A 129 41.58 -11.11 7.55
C GLN A 129 41.76 -10.96 9.06
N GLU A 130 42.18 -9.77 9.50
CA GLU A 130 42.50 -9.45 10.89
C GLU A 130 41.27 -9.01 11.71
N TYR A 131 40.11 -8.80 11.07
CA TYR A 131 38.89 -8.34 11.73
C TYR A 131 37.94 -9.52 11.94
N ASP A 132 37.51 -9.70 13.18
CA ASP A 132 36.40 -10.60 13.48
C ASP A 132 35.09 -10.01 12.92
N ALA A 133 34.20 -10.88 12.45
CA ALA A 133 32.87 -10.47 12.00
C ALA A 133 32.04 -9.93 13.17
N ASP A 134 31.81 -8.63 13.22
CA ASP A 134 30.91 -7.99 14.19
C ASP A 134 29.46 -8.01 13.71
N ILE A 135 28.92 -9.23 13.54
CA ILE A 135 27.52 -9.43 13.12
C ILE A 135 26.71 -9.79 14.36
N LYS A 136 25.83 -8.88 14.77
CA LYS A 136 24.85 -9.15 15.83
C LYS A 136 23.47 -9.37 15.23
N ILE A 137 22.97 -10.61 15.33
CA ILE A 137 21.59 -10.92 14.96
C ILE A 137 20.67 -10.32 16.02
N LEU A 138 20.01 -9.21 15.70
CA LEU A 138 19.06 -8.55 16.62
C LEU A 138 17.68 -9.20 16.61
N LYS A 139 17.27 -9.75 15.46
CA LYS A 139 15.98 -10.43 15.26
C LYS A 139 16.10 -11.41 14.09
N ASP A 140 15.92 -12.69 14.37
CA ASP A 140 15.88 -13.74 13.35
C ASP A 140 14.44 -13.97 12.89
N ILE A 141 14.18 -13.77 11.59
CA ILE A 141 12.88 -14.00 10.95
C ILE A 141 12.89 -15.22 10.02
N THR A 142 14.02 -15.94 9.93
CA THR A 142 14.21 -17.06 8.98
C THR A 142 13.48 -18.35 9.38
N GLY A 143 12.85 -18.37 10.56
CA GLY A 143 12.05 -19.50 11.04
C GLY A 143 12.86 -20.68 11.60
N ASN A 144 14.19 -20.57 11.68
CA ASN A 144 15.06 -21.56 12.32
C ASN A 144 15.12 -21.42 13.86
N SER A 145 14.69 -20.27 14.37
CA SER A 145 14.29 -20.11 15.77
C SER A 145 12.87 -20.63 15.89
N THR A 146 12.57 -21.49 16.87
CA THR A 146 11.23 -22.07 17.09
C THR A 146 10.20 -20.96 17.30
N CYS A 147 9.61 -20.49 16.20
CA CYS A 147 8.51 -19.54 16.16
C CYS A 147 7.24 -20.25 16.64
N GLU A 148 7.18 -20.52 17.93
CA GLU A 148 5.93 -20.87 18.59
C GLU A 148 5.09 -19.60 18.68
N GLY A 149 3.90 -19.63 18.05
CA GLY A 149 2.94 -18.54 18.07
C GLY A 149 1.61 -19.03 18.60
N THR A 150 1.02 -18.27 19.50
CA THR A 150 -0.34 -18.46 20.00
C THR A 150 -1.34 -17.70 19.13
N THR A 151 -2.63 -18.02 19.23
CA THR A 151 -3.69 -17.25 18.56
C THR A 151 -3.69 -15.77 18.97
N ASN A 152 -3.28 -15.48 20.21
CA ASN A 152 -3.17 -14.13 20.74
C ASN A 152 -2.06 -13.31 20.04
N ASP A 153 -1.05 -13.96 19.48
CA ASP A 153 0.02 -13.27 18.75
C ASP A 153 -0.48 -12.68 17.42
N PHE A 154 -1.53 -13.24 16.82
CA PHE A 154 -2.20 -12.63 15.68
C PHE A 154 -2.89 -11.33 16.06
N ALA A 155 -3.65 -11.32 17.16
CA ALA A 155 -4.29 -10.09 17.64
C ALA A 155 -3.25 -8.99 17.91
N LYS A 156 -2.13 -9.37 18.54
CA LYS A 156 -1.00 -8.45 18.77
C LYS A 156 -0.39 -7.96 17.46
N LEU A 157 -0.17 -8.85 16.50
CA LEU A 157 0.38 -8.47 15.18
C LEU A 157 -0.51 -7.45 14.46
N PHE A 158 -1.83 -7.63 14.48
CA PHE A 158 -2.76 -6.71 13.85
C PHE A 158 -2.83 -5.37 14.58
N ALA A 159 -2.82 -5.38 15.92
CA ALA A 159 -2.74 -4.15 16.72
C ALA A 159 -1.44 -3.37 16.44
N ASP A 160 -0.28 -4.04 16.47
CA ASP A 160 1.03 -3.43 16.18
C ASP A 160 1.07 -2.88 14.75
N ARG A 161 0.51 -3.62 13.78
CA ARG A 161 0.38 -3.18 12.38
C ARG A 161 -0.48 -1.92 12.28
N PHE A 162 -1.64 -1.90 12.94
CA PHE A 162 -2.54 -0.75 12.94
C PHE A 162 -1.83 0.49 13.52
N ASP A 163 -1.20 0.37 14.68
CA ASP A 163 -0.50 1.48 15.34
C ASP A 163 0.62 2.04 14.46
N LEU A 164 1.43 1.17 13.85
CA LEU A 164 2.51 1.58 12.97
C LEU A 164 1.97 2.36 11.76
N LEU A 165 0.97 1.82 11.07
CA LEU A 165 0.38 2.46 9.88
C LEU A 165 -0.35 3.75 10.24
N ARG A 166 -1.08 3.77 11.35
CA ARG A 166 -1.77 4.96 11.85
C ARG A 166 -0.77 6.08 12.14
N ASN A 167 0.33 5.78 12.83
CA ASN A 167 1.35 6.77 13.14
C ASN A 167 2.08 7.25 11.88
N LEU A 168 2.37 6.35 10.94
CA LEU A 168 2.96 6.68 9.65
C LEU A 168 2.06 7.64 8.86
N LEU A 169 0.79 7.29 8.69
CA LEU A 169 -0.17 8.10 7.96
C LEU A 169 -0.36 9.47 8.62
N ARG A 170 -0.51 9.52 9.95
CA ARG A 170 -0.66 10.79 10.68
C ARG A 170 0.58 11.68 10.64
N SER A 171 1.77 11.10 10.57
CA SER A 171 3.02 11.87 10.52
C SER A 171 3.30 12.43 9.13
N GLN A 172 2.94 11.70 8.07
CA GLN A 172 3.18 12.10 6.69
C GLN A 172 2.08 12.99 6.10
N ARG A 173 0.83 12.83 6.55
CA ARG A 173 -0.34 13.48 5.97
C ARG A 173 -0.96 14.47 6.94
N ARG A 174 -0.83 15.76 6.63
CA ARG A 174 -1.40 16.86 7.44
C ARG A 174 -2.92 16.81 7.43
N GLU A 175 -3.53 16.35 6.34
CA GLU A 175 -4.97 16.19 6.23
C GLU A 175 -5.53 15.17 7.21
N LEU A 176 -4.75 14.16 7.62
CA LEU A 176 -5.16 13.13 8.58
C LEU A 176 -4.93 13.52 10.06
N ALA A 177 -4.77 14.80 10.34
CA ALA A 177 -4.58 15.29 11.71
C ALA A 177 -5.82 15.09 12.60
N HIS A 178 -7.03 15.10 12.02
CA HIS A 178 -8.32 15.08 12.73
C HIS A 178 -9.01 13.73 12.69
N VAL A 179 -8.24 12.64 12.62
CA VAL A 179 -8.78 11.28 12.62
C VAL A 179 -9.45 10.96 13.96
N ILE A 180 -10.70 10.53 13.88
CA ILE A 180 -11.48 10.03 15.01
C ILE A 180 -11.51 8.49 14.99
N PRO A 181 -11.63 7.82 16.14
CA PRO A 181 -11.85 6.37 16.16
C PRO A 181 -13.28 6.02 15.72
N ILE A 182 -13.46 4.82 15.14
CA ILE A 182 -14.71 4.32 14.57
C ILE A 182 -15.86 4.40 15.61
N LYS A 183 -15.58 4.02 16.85
CA LYS A 183 -16.56 4.09 17.96
C LYS A 183 -17.15 5.49 18.21
N ARG A 184 -16.47 6.57 17.79
CA ARG A 184 -16.94 7.95 17.96
C ARG A 184 -17.69 8.50 16.74
N VAL A 185 -17.72 7.79 15.63
CA VAL A 185 -18.39 8.24 14.39
C VAL A 185 -19.84 8.62 14.67
N ASN A 186 -20.62 7.72 15.25
CA ASN A 186 -22.03 7.94 15.59
C ASN A 186 -22.26 9.08 16.61
N LYS A 187 -21.23 9.47 17.37
CA LYS A 187 -21.31 10.51 18.41
C LYS A 187 -20.83 11.87 17.93
N SER A 188 -20.14 11.93 16.80
CA SER A 188 -19.48 13.15 16.35
C SER A 188 -20.48 14.15 15.77
N GLY A 189 -21.58 13.66 15.15
CA GLY A 189 -22.59 14.51 14.54
C GLY A 189 -22.05 15.39 13.41
N LEU A 190 -20.90 15.00 12.84
CA LEU A 190 -20.24 15.68 11.72
C LEU A 190 -20.63 14.96 10.43
N ASP A 191 -20.91 15.75 9.38
CA ASP A 191 -21.19 15.21 8.05
C ASP A 191 -19.92 14.68 7.38
N ASP A 192 -18.79 15.35 7.62
CA ASP A 192 -17.47 14.98 7.10
C ASP A 192 -16.57 14.50 8.25
N ILE A 193 -16.09 13.27 8.13
CA ILE A 193 -15.23 12.61 9.12
C ILE A 193 -14.00 12.00 8.46
N GLN A 194 -12.93 11.89 9.25
CA GLN A 194 -11.70 11.22 8.84
C GLN A 194 -11.46 10.02 9.74
N LEU A 195 -11.18 8.88 9.11
CA LEU A 195 -11.02 7.59 9.76
C LEU A 195 -9.72 6.95 9.28
N ILE A 196 -9.06 6.20 10.15
CA ILE A 196 -7.98 5.29 9.79
C ILE A 196 -8.37 3.93 10.36
N GLY A 197 -8.37 2.92 9.52
CA GLY A 197 -8.66 1.53 9.88
C GLY A 197 -7.99 0.58 8.90
N ILE A 198 -7.98 -0.70 9.26
CA ILE A 198 -7.59 -1.80 8.39
C ILE A 198 -8.83 -2.26 7.62
N VAL A 199 -8.71 -2.48 6.32
CA VAL A 199 -9.83 -2.98 5.49
C VAL A 199 -9.99 -4.47 5.73
N GLU A 200 -11.16 -4.87 6.22
CA GLU A 200 -11.57 -6.28 6.35
C GLU A 200 -12.11 -6.80 5.02
N ASN A 201 -13.00 -6.02 4.38
CA ASN A 201 -13.66 -6.42 3.15
C ASN A 201 -13.89 -5.21 2.24
N TYR A 202 -13.94 -5.46 0.93
CA TYR A 202 -14.31 -4.45 -0.07
C TYR A 202 -15.20 -5.06 -1.13
N ARG A 203 -16.26 -4.34 -1.52
CA ARG A 203 -17.12 -4.71 -2.64
C ARG A 203 -17.47 -3.50 -3.48
N THR A 204 -17.55 -3.70 -4.79
CA THR A 204 -17.90 -2.65 -5.75
C THR A 204 -19.27 -2.94 -6.35
N THR A 205 -20.12 -1.92 -6.42
CA THR A 205 -21.44 -2.02 -7.07
C THR A 205 -21.33 -1.86 -8.58
N ARG A 206 -22.40 -2.21 -9.30
CA ARG A 206 -22.52 -1.98 -10.75
C ARG A 206 -22.35 -0.51 -11.16
N ASN A 207 -22.62 0.43 -10.25
CA ASN A 207 -22.50 1.87 -10.48
C ASN A 207 -21.12 2.43 -10.06
N GLY A 208 -20.16 1.58 -9.70
CA GLY A 208 -18.80 1.98 -9.32
C GLY A 208 -18.64 2.44 -7.86
N GLN A 209 -19.70 2.47 -7.07
CA GLN A 209 -19.61 2.80 -5.64
C GLN A 209 -18.94 1.65 -4.87
N ILE A 210 -18.04 1.98 -3.97
CA ILE A 210 -17.28 1.04 -3.14
C ILE A 210 -17.89 0.99 -1.75
N PHE A 211 -18.16 -0.21 -1.26
CA PHE A 211 -18.45 -0.48 0.15
C PHE A 211 -17.20 -1.09 0.77
N LEU A 212 -16.80 -0.53 1.91
CA LEU A 212 -15.64 -0.96 2.67
C LEU A 212 -16.09 -1.33 4.09
N GLU A 213 -15.60 -2.46 4.59
CA GLU A 213 -15.66 -2.84 6.00
C GLU A 213 -14.29 -2.51 6.60
N LEU A 214 -14.25 -1.61 7.59
CA LEU A 214 -13.02 -1.14 8.23
C LEU A 214 -13.01 -1.50 9.71
N GLU A 215 -11.87 -1.96 10.21
CA GLU A 215 -11.63 -2.24 11.63
C GLU A 215 -10.53 -1.31 12.20
N ASP A 216 -10.73 -0.79 13.40
CA ASP A 216 -9.72 -0.10 14.21
C ASP A 216 -9.58 -0.72 15.62
N ASP A 217 -8.73 -0.13 16.46
CA ASP A 217 -8.53 -0.57 17.85
C ASP A 217 -9.80 -0.47 18.73
N THR A 218 -10.85 0.20 18.24
CA THR A 218 -12.12 0.42 18.92
C THR A 218 -13.29 -0.38 18.38
N GLY A 219 -13.14 -1.02 17.20
CA GLY A 219 -14.14 -1.91 16.59
C GLY A 219 -14.25 -1.75 15.07
N THR A 220 -15.36 -2.25 14.53
CA THR A 220 -15.73 -2.22 13.11
C THR A 220 -16.89 -1.27 12.84
#